data_AF-A0A9C9YTQ7-F1
#
_entry.id   AF-A0A9C9YTQ7-F1
#
_cell.length_a   1.000
_cell.length_b   1.000
_cell.length_c   1.000
_cell.angle_alpha   90.00
_cell.angle_beta   90.00
_cell.angle_gamma   90.00
#
_symmetry.space_group_name_H-M   'P 1'
#
loop_
_entity.id
_entity.type
_entity.pdbx_description
1 polymer ?
#
loop_
_entity_poly.entity_id
_entity_poly.type
_entity_poly.pdbx_seq_one_letter_code
_entity_poly.pdbx_strand_id
1 'polypeptide(L)'
;RFGALIFDYPEAETETEIVHKESGVDREIAEKLVQISHRARNLKGHGLDEGISTRLLVYAGQLIAKGVEPVAACTMTMVTPLTDDPDMRDTLDAAVQTFFG
;
A
#
# COMPACT_ATOMS: atom_id res chain seq x y z
N ARG A 1 35.39 1.56 -6.27
CA ARG A 1 34.95 0.15 -6.11
C ARG A 1 33.89 0.16 -5.01
N PHE A 2 32.74 -0.49 -5.22
CA PHE A 2 31.60 -0.46 -4.27
C PHE A 2 31.23 -1.88 -3.85
N GLY A 3 30.80 -2.02 -2.60
CA GLY A 3 29.97 -3.15 -2.17
C GLY A 3 28.50 -2.79 -2.34
N ALA A 4 27.64 -3.80 -2.53
CA ALA A 4 26.22 -3.61 -2.78
C ALA A 4 25.37 -4.54 -1.91
N LEU A 5 24.21 -4.05 -1.51
CA LEU A 5 23.12 -4.81 -0.90
C LEU A 5 21.84 -4.49 -1.67
N ILE A 6 21.02 -5.50 -1.88
CA ILE A 6 19.72 -5.36 -2.53
C ILE A 6 18.66 -5.50 -1.45
N PHE A 7 17.74 -4.55 -1.41
CA PHE A 7 16.58 -4.57 -0.53
C PHE A 7 15.34 -4.81 -1.38
N ASP A 8 14.34 -5.44 -0.75
CA ASP A 8 12.99 -5.58 -1.28
C ASP A 8 12.00 -5.20 -0.17
N TYR A 9 10.71 -5.23 -0.48
CA TYR A 9 9.66 -5.06 0.52
C TYR A 9 9.80 -6.10 1.63
N PRO A 10 9.59 -5.72 2.91
CA PRO A 10 9.65 -6.67 4.01
C PRO A 10 8.57 -7.75 3.88
N GLU A 11 8.76 -8.85 4.61
CA GLU A 11 7.71 -9.85 4.80
C GLU A 11 6.47 -9.22 5.46
N ALA A 12 5.29 -9.76 5.16
CA ALA A 12 4.00 -9.17 5.53
C ALA A 12 3.88 -8.81 7.01
N GLU A 13 4.38 -9.67 7.90
CA GLU A 13 4.36 -9.44 9.34
C GLU A 13 5.27 -8.27 9.75
N THR A 14 6.48 -8.21 9.19
CA THR A 14 7.43 -7.13 9.44
C THR A 14 6.93 -5.81 8.86
N GLU A 15 6.38 -5.83 7.65
CA GLU A 15 5.81 -4.63 7.03
C GLU A 15 4.59 -4.12 7.80
N THR A 16 3.75 -5.02 8.30
CA THR A 16 2.62 -4.69 9.19
C THR A 16 3.11 -3.98 10.44
N GLU A 17 4.14 -4.49 11.10
CA GLU A 17 4.71 -3.86 12.30
C GLU A 17 5.26 -2.46 11.99
N ILE A 18 5.96 -2.30 10.86
CA ILE A 18 6.46 -1.01 10.40
C ILE A 18 5.29 -0.05 10.17
N VAL A 19 4.27 -0.45 9.41
CA VAL A 19 3.12 0.41 9.09
C VAL A 19 2.36 0.78 10.36
N HIS A 20 2.07 -0.18 11.25
CA HIS A 20 1.42 0.06 12.54
C HIS A 20 2.18 1.14 13.34
N LYS A 21 3.50 0.95 13.51
CA LYS A 21 4.33 1.83 14.33
C LYS A 21 4.49 3.23 13.72
N GLU A 22 4.72 3.33 12.42
CA GLU A 22 5.04 4.59 11.74
C GLU A 22 3.80 5.42 11.37
N SER A 23 2.62 4.78 11.31
CA SER A 23 1.37 5.46 10.97
C SER A 23 0.44 5.70 12.16
N GLY A 24 0.56 4.93 13.25
CA GLY A 24 -0.27 5.05 14.44
C GLY A 24 -1.67 4.44 14.32
N VAL A 25 -1.96 3.72 13.23
CA VAL A 25 -3.21 2.93 13.10
C VAL A 25 -3.09 1.62 13.84
N ASP A 26 -4.21 1.01 14.23
CA ASP A 26 -4.22 -0.32 14.82
C ASP A 26 -3.65 -1.38 13.88
N ARG A 27 -3.11 -2.47 14.48
CA ARG A 27 -2.49 -3.56 13.72
C ARG A 27 -3.42 -4.14 12.65
N GLU A 28 -4.72 -4.28 12.93
CA GLU A 28 -5.70 -4.77 11.96
C GLU A 28 -5.77 -3.90 10.69
N ILE A 29 -5.70 -2.57 10.85
CA ILE A 29 -5.70 -1.65 9.71
C ILE A 29 -4.38 -1.77 8.95
N ALA A 30 -3.25 -1.85 9.65
CA ALA A 30 -1.95 -2.05 9.04
C ALA A 30 -1.88 -3.35 8.23
N GLU A 31 -2.43 -4.45 8.75
CA GLU A 31 -2.53 -5.74 8.05
C GLU A 31 -3.34 -5.61 6.75
N LYS A 32 -4.50 -4.94 6.79
CA LYS A 32 -5.33 -4.69 5.59
C LYS A 32 -4.56 -3.89 4.54
N LEU A 33 -3.86 -2.82 4.95
CA LEU A 33 -3.02 -2.01 4.05
C LEU A 33 -1.92 -2.83 3.38
N VAL A 34 -1.22 -3.67 4.14
CA VAL A 34 -0.20 -4.59 3.62
C VAL A 34 -0.80 -5.59 2.64
N GLN A 35 -1.96 -6.19 2.96
CA GLN A 35 -2.64 -7.12 2.05
C GLN A 35 -3.02 -6.48 0.71
N ILE A 36 -3.46 -5.23 0.71
CA ILE A 36 -3.71 -4.48 -0.54
C ILE A 36 -2.40 -4.32 -1.33
N SER A 37 -1.28 -3.98 -0.66
CA SER A 37 0.01 -3.85 -1.35
C SER A 37 0.49 -5.14 -2.00
N HIS A 38 0.29 -6.30 -1.36
CA HIS A 38 0.68 -7.59 -1.94
C HIS A 38 -0.07 -7.85 -3.25
N ARG A 39 -1.37 -7.54 -3.29
CA ARG A 39 -2.16 -7.67 -4.52
C ARG A 39 -1.65 -6.73 -5.62
N ALA A 40 -1.36 -5.47 -5.29
CA ALA A 40 -0.82 -4.52 -6.26
C ALA A 40 0.59 -4.91 -6.75
N ARG A 41 1.46 -5.39 -5.87
CA ARG A 41 2.82 -5.83 -6.22
C ARG A 41 2.82 -7.02 -7.19
N ASN A 42 1.82 -7.88 -7.11
CA ASN A 42 1.62 -8.97 -8.08
C ASN A 42 1.23 -8.49 -9.49
N LEU A 43 0.80 -7.23 -9.64
CA LEU A 43 0.52 -6.60 -10.94
C LEU A 43 1.74 -5.90 -11.53
N LYS A 44 2.89 -5.90 -10.83
CA LYS A 44 4.14 -5.35 -11.37
C LYS A 44 4.55 -6.11 -12.63
N GLY A 45 4.76 -5.38 -13.73
CA GLY A 45 5.02 -5.93 -15.05
C GLY A 45 3.77 -6.43 -15.78
N HIS A 46 2.58 -6.27 -15.20
CA HIS A 46 1.27 -6.67 -15.76
C HIS A 46 0.31 -5.47 -15.73
N GLY A 47 0.80 -4.28 -16.12
CA GLY A 47 0.05 -3.03 -16.11
C GLY A 47 0.56 -1.99 -15.09
N LEU A 48 1.40 -2.41 -14.13
CA LEU A 48 2.16 -1.48 -13.27
C LEU A 48 3.66 -1.57 -13.53
N ASP A 49 4.33 -0.41 -13.57
CA ASP A 49 5.79 -0.35 -13.62
C ASP A 49 6.41 -0.76 -12.28
N GLU A 50 5.78 -0.36 -11.16
CA GLU A 50 6.20 -0.68 -9.80
C GLU A 50 5.01 -1.02 -8.89
N GLY A 51 5.30 -1.74 -7.80
CA GLY A 51 4.29 -2.05 -6.77
C GLY A 51 4.17 -0.96 -5.72
N ILE A 52 3.13 -1.03 -4.89
CA ILE A 52 2.92 -0.11 -3.76
C ILE A 52 4.11 -0.23 -2.79
N SER A 53 4.81 0.89 -2.56
CA SER A 53 5.91 0.93 -1.59
C SER A 53 5.42 1.02 -0.14
N THR A 54 6.24 0.58 0.81
CA THR A 54 5.97 0.72 2.26
C THR A 54 5.71 2.18 2.65
N ARG A 55 6.32 3.15 1.95
CA ARG A 55 6.07 4.58 2.19
C ARG A 55 4.62 4.96 1.92
N LEU A 56 4.03 4.44 0.85
CA LEU A 56 2.63 4.72 0.51
C LEU A 56 1.68 4.08 1.53
N LEU A 57 2.03 2.92 2.08
CA LEU A 57 1.28 2.30 3.18
C LEU A 57 1.30 3.16 4.45
N VAL A 58 2.47 3.69 4.81
CA VAL A 58 2.58 4.61 5.95
C VAL A 58 1.74 5.86 5.72
N TYR A 59 1.74 6.42 4.51
CA TYR A 59 0.89 7.58 4.20
C TYR A 59 -0.60 7.26 4.29
N ALA A 60 -1.05 6.12 3.76
CA ALA A 60 -2.43 5.66 3.90
C ALA A 60 -2.82 5.56 5.38
N GLY A 61 -2.00 4.87 6.18
CA GLY A 61 -2.22 4.75 7.62
C GLY A 61 -2.26 6.11 8.33
N GLN A 62 -1.34 7.03 8.00
CA GLN A 62 -1.30 8.35 8.64
C GLN A 62 -2.54 9.20 8.34
N LEU A 63 -3.13 9.06 7.15
CA LEU A 63 -4.40 9.71 6.82
C LEU A 63 -5.56 9.07 7.60
N ILE A 64 -5.60 7.73 7.68
CA ILE A 64 -6.62 7.00 8.44
C ILE A 64 -6.56 7.37 9.93
N ALA A 65 -5.37 7.41 10.52
CA ALA A 65 -5.16 7.83 11.92
C ALA A 65 -5.64 9.26 12.19
N LYS A 66 -5.70 10.12 11.16
CA LYS A 66 -6.23 11.49 11.23
C LYS A 66 -7.73 11.59 10.94
N GLY A 67 -8.41 10.45 10.79
CA GLY A 67 -9.86 10.38 10.55
C GLY A 67 -10.27 10.50 9.09
N VAL A 68 -9.34 10.40 8.13
CA VAL A 68 -9.70 10.23 6.72
C VAL A 68 -10.29 8.83 6.53
N GLU A 69 -11.39 8.75 5.78
CA GLU A 69 -12.05 7.49 5.49
C GLU A 69 -11.05 6.52 4.78
N PRO A 70 -11.00 5.22 5.16
CA PRO A 70 -9.99 4.29 4.66
C PRO A 70 -9.91 4.14 3.15
N VAL A 71 -11.04 4.05 2.45
CA VAL A 71 -11.07 3.97 0.98
C VAL A 71 -10.44 5.23 0.39
N ALA A 72 -10.88 6.42 0.80
CA ALA A 72 -10.34 7.69 0.32
C ALA A 72 -8.84 7.85 0.60
N ALA A 73 -8.37 7.44 1.78
CA ALA A 73 -6.96 7.45 2.14
C ALA A 73 -6.13 6.53 1.23
N CYS A 74 -6.62 5.31 0.96
CA CYS A 74 -5.95 4.37 0.07
C CYS A 74 -5.95 4.88 -1.38
N THR A 75 -7.08 5.36 -1.91
CA THR A 75 -7.15 5.87 -3.28
C THR A 75 -6.18 7.05 -3.49
N MET A 76 -6.07 7.95 -2.52
CA MET A 76 -5.17 9.11 -2.58
C MET A 76 -3.68 8.74 -2.52
N THR A 77 -3.32 7.69 -1.79
CA THR A 77 -1.91 7.39 -1.46
C THR A 77 -1.36 6.16 -2.17
N MET A 78 -2.19 5.17 -2.47
CA MET A 78 -1.81 3.86 -2.99
C MET A 78 -2.25 3.63 -4.44
N VAL A 79 -3.33 4.29 -4.88
CA VAL A 79 -3.90 4.09 -6.23
C VAL A 79 -3.48 5.21 -7.18
N THR A 80 -3.91 6.44 -6.88
CA THR A 80 -3.69 7.61 -7.75
C THR A 80 -2.21 7.87 -8.05
N PRO A 81 -1.27 7.72 -7.09
CA PRO A 81 0.15 7.93 -7.37
C PRO A 81 0.82 6.82 -8.16
N LEU A 82 0.19 5.64 -8.27
CA LEU A 82 0.81 4.45 -8.85
C LEU A 82 0.56 4.33 -10.35
N THR A 83 -0.54 4.89 -10.85
CA THR A 83 -0.92 4.74 -12.25
C THR A 83 -1.88 5.83 -12.73
N ASP A 84 -1.74 6.20 -14.00
CA ASP A 84 -2.68 7.03 -14.77
C ASP A 84 -3.63 6.21 -15.63
N ASP A 85 -3.41 4.90 -15.74
CA ASP A 85 -4.26 3.99 -16.50
C ASP A 85 -5.59 3.75 -15.74
N PRO A 86 -6.75 4.02 -16.36
CA PRO A 86 -8.04 3.89 -15.71
C PRO A 86 -8.39 2.44 -15.33
N ASP A 87 -8.03 1.46 -16.16
CA ASP A 87 -8.33 0.05 -15.90
C ASP A 87 -7.50 -0.46 -14.71
N MET A 88 -6.25 0.01 -14.60
CA MET A 88 -5.39 -0.28 -13.45
C MET A 88 -5.86 0.41 -12.18
N ARG A 89 -6.37 1.64 -12.27
CA ARG A 89 -7.00 2.33 -11.13
C ARG A 89 -8.19 1.53 -10.62
N ASP A 90 -9.10 1.13 -11.50
CA ASP A 90 -10.28 0.33 -11.15
C ASP A 90 -9.89 -1.00 -10.48
N THR A 91 -8.84 -1.65 -11.00
CA THR A 91 -8.31 -2.89 -10.42
C THR A 91 -7.78 -2.68 -8.99
N LEU A 92 -7.04 -1.60 -8.76
CA LEU A 92 -6.49 -1.28 -7.44
C LEU A 92 -7.59 -0.81 -6.46
N ASP A 93 -8.54 0.01 -6.93
CA ASP A 93 -9.68 0.44 -6.12
C ASP A 93 -10.56 -0.76 -5.73
N ALA A 94 -10.76 -1.74 -6.62
CA ALA A 94 -11.44 -2.99 -6.27
C ALA A 94 -10.71 -3.78 -5.17
N ALA A 95 -9.36 -3.76 -5.17
CA ALA A 95 -8.58 -4.35 -4.10
C ALA A 95 -8.81 -3.59 -2.78
N VAL A 96 -8.82 -2.25 -2.79
CA VAL A 96 -9.12 -1.43 -1.60
C VAL A 96 -10.51 -1.74 -1.05
N GLN A 97 -11.53 -1.77 -1.92
CA GLN A 97 -12.93 -2.06 -1.55
C GLN A 97 -13.09 -3.45 -0.92
N THR A 98 -12.27 -4.43 -1.32
CA THR A 98 -12.32 -5.78 -0.73
C THR A 98 -11.99 -5.79 0.77
N PHE A 99 -11.18 -4.85 1.26
CA PHE A 99 -10.73 -4.82 2.66
C PHE A 99 -11.42 -3.75 3.52
N PHE A 100 -11.92 -2.68 2.91
CA PHE A 100 -12.48 -1.52 3.62
C PHE A 100 -13.91 -1.14 3.19
N GLY A 101 -14.47 -1.77 2.16
CA GLY A 101 -15.85 -1.57 1.71
C GLY A 101 -16.87 -2.47 2.39
#